data_AF-A0A2I1NAD3-F1
#
_entry.id   AF-A0A2I1NAD3-F1
#
_cell.length_a   1.000
_cell.length_b   1.000
_cell.length_c   1.000
_cell.angle_alpha   90.00
_cell.angle_beta   90.00
_cell.angle_gamma   90.00
#
_symmetry.space_group_name_H-M   'P 1'
#
loop_
_entity.id
_entity.type
_entity.pdbx_description
1 polymer ?
#
loop_
_entity_poly.entity_id
_entity_poly.type
_entity_poly.pdbx_seq_one_letter_code
_entity_poly.pdbx_strand_id
1 'polypeptide(L)' 'DSCFIAVGAEFKDGEIYAINTPDGLMIKECYKQGDEFMLISYNPIYLPVRYSIYECKIVGMFVGIIRGRGKFKINLKEV' A
#
# COMPACT_ATOMS: atom_id res chain seq x y z
N ASP A 1 11.96 3.02 7.98
CA ASP A 1 12.24 2.06 6.89
C ASP A 1 11.82 2.64 5.57
N SER A 2 12.42 2.17 4.47
CA SER A 2 11.98 2.53 3.11
C SER A 2 11.18 1.36 2.54
N CYS A 3 9.99 1.64 2.00
CA CYS A 3 9.12 0.64 1.39
C CYS A 3 9.28 0.66 -0.14
N PHE A 4 9.31 -0.52 -0.75
CA PHE A 4 9.30 -0.68 -2.20
C PHE A 4 7.87 -0.94 -2.64
N ILE A 5 7.40 -0.12 -3.58
CA ILE A 5 6.04 -0.16 -4.10
C ILE A 5 6.10 -0.47 -5.59
N ALA A 6 5.54 -1.61 -6.00
CA ALA A 6 5.40 -2.00 -7.39
C ALA A 6 4.16 -1.32 -8.00
N VAL A 7 4.37 -0.44 -8.96
CA VAL A 7 3.30 0.26 -9.70
C VAL A 7 2.82 -0.63 -10.84
N GLY A 8 1.51 -0.60 -11.12
CA GLY A 8 0.89 -1.37 -12.21
C GLY A 8 0.62 -2.83 -11.90
N ALA A 9 0.87 -3.28 -10.66
CA ALA A 9 0.43 -4.59 -10.21
C ALA A 9 -1.10 -4.68 -10.17
N GLU A 10 -1.63 -5.84 -10.54
CA GLU A 10 -3.06 -6.13 -10.43
C GLU A 10 -3.50 -6.10 -8.95
N PHE A 11 -4.72 -5.62 -8.70
CA PHE A 11 -5.30 -5.61 -7.37
C PHE A 11 -5.78 -7.02 -6.98
N LYS A 12 -5.44 -7.46 -5.78
CA LYS A 12 -5.84 -8.75 -5.21
C LYS A 12 -6.13 -8.61 -3.72
N ASP A 13 -7.25 -9.18 -3.30
CA ASP A 13 -7.67 -9.18 -1.90
C ASP A 13 -6.65 -9.84 -0.97
N GLY A 14 -6.41 -9.21 0.18
CA GLY A 14 -5.49 -9.69 1.21
C GLY A 14 -4.02 -9.35 0.96
N GLU A 15 -3.69 -8.70 -0.16
CA GLU A 15 -2.34 -8.17 -0.40
C GLU A 15 -2.17 -6.78 0.23
N ILE A 16 -0.91 -6.37 0.41
CA ILE A 16 -0.58 -5.08 1.01
C ILE A 16 -0.38 -4.04 -0.10
N TYR A 17 -1.05 -2.90 0.02
CA TYR A 17 -0.92 -1.80 -0.93
C TYR A 17 -0.57 -0.50 -0.23
N ALA A 18 0.16 0.35 -0.96
CA ALA A 18 0.15 1.78 -0.70
C ALA A 18 -1.12 2.36 -1.34
N ILE A 19 -1.95 3.01 -0.53
CA ILE A 19 -3.24 3.56 -0.93
C ILE A 19 -3.36 5.00 -0.46
N ASN A 20 -3.74 5.90 -1.36
CA ASN A 20 -4.10 7.26 -1.01
C ASN A 20 -5.59 7.30 -0.66
N THR A 21 -5.91 7.71 0.55
CA THR A 21 -7.27 7.86 1.08
C THR A 21 -7.56 9.34 1.37
N PRO A 22 -8.79 9.73 1.71
CA PRO A 22 -9.10 11.08 2.19
C PRO A 22 -8.25 11.54 3.38
N ASP A 23 -7.79 10.59 4.22
CA ASP A 23 -6.95 10.86 5.39
C ASP A 23 -5.45 10.83 5.10
N GLY A 24 -5.07 10.53 3.85
CA GLY A 24 -3.70 10.55 3.35
C GLY A 24 -3.17 9.20 2.86
N LEU A 25 -1.86 9.14 2.63
CA LEU A 25 -1.19 7.95 2.11
C LEU A 25 -0.95 6.93 3.22
N MET A 26 -1.46 5.71 3.03
CA MET A 26 -1.36 4.60 3.97
C MET A 26 -0.76 3.35 3.32
N ILE A 27 -0.14 2.47 4.13
CA ILE A 27 0.22 1.10 3.75
C ILE A 27 -0.61 0.14 4.60
N LYS A 28 -1.50 -0.62 3.96
CA LYS A 28 -2.47 -1.50 4.62
C LYS A 28 -2.70 -2.76 3.79
N GLU A 29 -3.09 -3.83 4.48
CA GLU A 29 -3.71 -4.98 3.81
C GLU A 29 -5.07 -4.53 3.29
N CYS A 30 -5.35 -4.75 2.00
CA CYS A 30 -6.53 -4.21 1.35
C CYS A 30 -7.45 -5.34 0.85
N TYR A 31 -8.75 -5.14 1.03
CA TYR A 31 -9.80 -5.97 0.45
C TYR A 31 -10.78 -5.09 -0.30
N LYS A 32 -11.25 -5.52 -1.47
CA LYS A 32 -12.31 -4.85 -2.22
C LYS A 32 -13.63 -5.56 -1.98
N GLN A 33 -14.58 -4.87 -1.36
CA GLN A 33 -15.91 -5.40 -1.05
C GLN A 33 -16.96 -4.54 -1.74
N GLY A 34 -17.34 -4.93 -2.96
CA GLY A 34 -18.21 -4.10 -3.81
C GLY A 34 -17.54 -2.76 -4.14
N ASP A 35 -18.19 -1.67 -3.71
CA ASP A 35 -17.74 -0.28 -3.91
C ASP A 35 -16.94 0.29 -2.74
N GLU A 36 -16.47 -0.57 -1.83
CA GLU A 36 -15.60 -0.17 -0.72
C GLU A 36 -14.24 -0.87 -0.77
N PHE A 37 -13.21 -0.15 -0.33
CA PHE A 37 -11.98 -0.76 0.17
C PHE A 37 -12.06 -0.89 1.69
N MET A 38 -11.84 -2.10 2.19
CA MET A 38 -11.57 -2.37 3.59
C MET A 38 -10.05 -2.46 3.79
N LEU A 39 -9.53 -1.62 4.67
CA LEU A 39 -8.11 -1.48 4.98
C LEU A 39 -7.82 -2.01 6.37
N ILE A 40 -6.99 -3.06 6.45
CA ILE A 40 -6.64 -3.74 7.69
C ILE A 40 -5.20 -3.39 8.10
N SER A 41 -5.03 -3.12 9.39
CA SER A 41 -3.72 -2.91 10.01
C SER A 41 -3.18 -4.22 10.57
N TYR A 42 -1.88 -4.50 10.39
CA TYR A 42 -1.22 -5.60 11.10
C TYR A 42 -1.01 -5.33 12.58
N ASN A 43 -1.16 -4.08 13.02
CA ASN A 43 -1.23 -3.78 14.44
C ASN A 43 -2.69 -3.92 14.91
N PRO A 44 -2.99 -4.91 15.78
CA PRO A 44 -4.36 -5.29 16.15
C PRO A 44 -5.10 -4.22 16.97
N ILE A 45 -4.41 -3.20 17.48
CA ILE A 45 -5.07 -2.11 18.22
C ILE A 45 -5.86 -1.17 17.29
N TYR A 46 -5.55 -1.17 15.99
CA TYR A 46 -6.23 -0.34 15.01
C TYR A 46 -7.36 -1.14 14.37
N LEU A 47 -8.59 -0.62 14.49
CA LEU A 47 -9.75 -1.18 13.82
C LEU A 47 -9.59 -1.09 12.29
N PRO A 48 -10.17 -2.03 11.53
CA PRO A 48 -10.30 -1.89 10.08
C PRO A 48 -11.02 -0.60 9.71
N VAL A 49 -10.55 0.06 8.66
CA VAL A 49 -11.16 1.29 8.14
C VAL A 49 -11.74 0.99 6.76
N ARG A 50 -12.87 1.61 6.44
CA ARG A 50 -13.56 1.45 5.16
C ARG A 50 -13.65 2.80 4.45
N TYR A 51 -13.38 2.79 3.16
CA TYR A 51 -13.55 3.95 2.29
C TYR A 51 -14.25 3.53 1.02
N SER A 52 -14.95 4.48 0.41
CA SER A 52 -15.45 4.28 -0.95
C SER A 52 -14.28 4.13 -1.92
N ILE A 53 -14.40 3.22 -2.89
CA ILE A 53 -13.40 3.06 -3.97
C ILE A 53 -13.25 4.35 -4.79
N TYR A 54 -14.28 5.20 -4.84
CA TYR A 54 -14.29 6.45 -5.59
C TYR A 54 -13.47 7.57 -4.91
N GLU A 55 -13.19 7.41 -3.62
CA GLU A 55 -12.42 8.36 -2.80
C GLU A 55 -10.96 7.91 -2.61
N CYS A 56 -10.61 6.73 -3.10
CA CYS A 56 -9.32 6.10 -2.90
C CYS A 56 -8.56 5.93 -4.20
N LYS A 57 -7.23 5.91 -4.10
CA LYS A 57 -6.35 5.54 -5.22
C LYS A 57 -5.26 4.59 -4.75
N ILE A 58 -5.28 3.36 -5.30
CA ILE A 58 -4.15 2.44 -5.15
C ILE A 58 -2.93 3.05 -5.86
N VAL A 59 -1.85 3.25 -5.11
CA VAL A 59 -0.56 3.74 -5.63
C VAL A 59 0.26 2.59 -6.20
N GLY A 60 0.25 1.45 -5.50
CA GLY A 60 0.90 0.22 -5.95
C GLY A 60 1.01 -0.81 -4.83
N MET A 61 1.45 -2.01 -5.18
CA MET A 61 1.58 -3.13 -4.26
C MET A 61 2.88 -3.03 -3.47
N PHE A 62 2.82 -3.26 -2.17
CA PHE A 62 4.00 -3.35 -1.33
C PHE A 62 4.75 -4.66 -1.63
N VAL A 63 6.05 -4.57 -1.93
CA VAL A 63 6.88 -5.74 -2.27
C VAL A 63 8.07 -5.95 -1.35
N GLY A 64 8.30 -5.05 -0.39
CA GLY A 64 9.34 -5.24 0.61
C GLY A 64 9.75 -3.97 1.34
N ILE A 65 10.62 -4.16 2.33
CA ILE A 65 11.24 -3.10 3.11
C ILE A 65 12.76 -3.20 3.08
N ILE A 66 13.40 -2.04 3.11
CA ILE A 66 14.78 -1.93 3.57
C ILE A 66 14.79 -1.21 4.91
N ARG A 67 15.42 -1.87 5.89
CA ARG A 67 15.64 -1.34 7.23
C ARG A 67 16.95 -0.56 7.27
N GLY A 68 16.94 0.62 7.86
CA GLY A 68 18.12 1.48 8.00
C GLY A 68 17.93 2.90 7.48
N ARG A 69 18.78 3.83 7.94
CA ARG A 69 18.86 5.21 7.47
C ARG A 69 20.10 5.35 6.59
N GLY A 70 19.93 5.37 5.28
CA GLY A 70 21.01 5.55 4.31
C GLY A 70 20.51 6.16 3.01
N LYS A 71 21.33 6.98 2.35
CA LYS A 71 21.09 7.45 0.98
C LYS A 71 21.47 6.31 0.04
N PHE A 72 20.49 5.73 -0.64
CA PHE A 72 20.75 4.72 -1.66
C PHE A 72 20.93 5.39 -3.02
N LYS A 73 22.05 5.09 -3.70
CA LYS A 73 22.16 5.26 -5.15
C LYS A 73 21.65 3.98 -5.80
N ILE A 74 20.45 4.02 -6.35
CA ILE A 74 19.96 2.95 -7.21
C ILE A 74 20.62 3.16 -8.57
N ASN A 75 21.61 2.32 -8.89
CA ASN A 75 22.13 2.20 -10.25
C ASN A 75 21.21 1.22 -10.99
N LEU A 76 20.18 1.75 -11.65
CA LEU A 76 19.45 0.97 -12.64
C LEU A 76 20.41 0.79 -13.83
N LYS A 77 21.13 -0.34 -13.88
CA LYS A 77 21.69 -0.78 -15.15
C LYS A 77 20.52 -1.25 -16.00
N GLU A 78 20.48 -0.70 -17.20
CA GLU A 78 19.41 -0.76 -18.20
C GLU A 78 18.80 -2.15 -18.37
N VAL A 79 17.47 -2.16 -18.52
CA VAL A 79 16.71 -3.27 -19.12
C VAL A 79 16.79 -3.11 -20.63
#